data_AF-A0A662U6M0-F1
#
_entry.id   AF-A0A662U6M0-F1
#
_cell.length_a   1.000
_cell.length_b   1.000
_cell.length_c   1.000
_cell.angle_alpha   90.00
_cell.angle_beta   90.00
_cell.angle_gamma   90.00
#
_symmetry.space_group_name_H-M   'P 1'
#
loop_
_entity.id
_entity.type
_entity.pdbx_description
1 polymer ?
#
loop_
_entity_poly.entity_id
_entity_poly.type
_entity_poly.pdbx_seq_one_letter_code
_entity_poly.pdbx_strand_id
1 'polypeptide(L)'
;MGLSVLVLEIVLAIIALYLAYTIQYLAISLKGIDLDSRTIPEDLSKFLGKIYSNELSLKMWKKENNSMLIMAALYTPPFKPLIMVDSRFLEEKADVAKVFLAHEVGHLKRKSQLRVFITAMFALIIVFIAGYFSDLLSLLLFPVMISIVFLTYRHEEFEADKYAAEILGVDNVIKVYKYVEERLRGRRSAPKTLIHFTIYVLRKVGIYPSVKSRIEKLSNYSLKTSK
;
A
#
# COMPACT_ATOMS: atom_id res chain seq x y z
N MET A 1 -28.73 7.50 24.83
CA MET A 1 -27.42 8.20 24.84
C MET A 1 -27.63 9.61 24.27
N GLY A 2 -27.02 10.67 24.80
CA GLY A 2 -27.23 12.03 24.28
C GLY A 2 -26.44 12.30 22.99
N LEU A 3 -26.91 13.20 22.12
CA LEU A 3 -26.23 13.59 20.88
C LEU A 3 -24.79 14.09 21.13
N SER A 4 -24.55 14.76 22.25
CA SER A 4 -23.22 15.22 22.67
C SER A 4 -22.23 14.07 22.94
N VAL A 5 -22.72 12.94 23.46
CA VAL A 5 -21.89 11.75 23.75
C VAL A 5 -21.48 11.07 22.43
N LEU A 6 -22.42 10.91 21.49
CA LEU A 6 -22.11 10.36 20.17
C LEU A 6 -21.04 11.17 19.43
N VAL A 7 -21.18 12.50 19.44
CA VAL A 7 -20.20 13.39 18.80
C VAL A 7 -18.83 13.22 19.45
N LEU A 8 -18.76 13.14 20.77
CA LEU A 8 -17.50 12.92 21.48
C LEU A 8 -16.87 11.56 21.11
N GLU A 9 -17.66 10.49 21.06
CA GLU A 9 -17.19 9.16 20.67
C GLU A 9 -16.64 9.12 19.25
N ILE A 10 -17.34 9.73 18.29
CA ILE A 10 -16.88 9.86 16.91
C ILE A 10 -15.55 10.62 16.85
N VAL A 11 -15.45 11.77 17.55
CA VAL A 11 -14.22 12.57 17.58
C VAL A 11 -13.06 11.77 18.17
N LEU A 12 -13.27 11.09 19.30
CA LEU A 12 -12.24 10.25 19.93
C LEU A 12 -11.80 9.10 19.02
N ALA A 13 -12.73 8.47 18.32
CA ALA A 13 -12.43 7.37 17.41
C ALA A 13 -11.66 7.83 16.16
N ILE A 14 -11.97 9.01 15.62
CA ILE A 14 -11.20 9.63 14.53
C ILE A 14 -9.78 9.98 15.00
N ILE A 15 -9.64 10.55 16.19
CA ILE A 15 -8.33 10.84 16.80
C ILE A 15 -7.53 9.55 16.96
N ALA A 16 -8.13 8.48 17.50
CA ALA A 16 -7.49 7.19 17.66
C ALA A 16 -7.05 6.59 16.32
N LEU A 17 -7.89 6.68 15.28
CA LEU A 17 -7.56 6.23 13.93
C LEU A 17 -6.37 7.03 13.35
N TYR A 18 -6.36 8.35 13.52
CA TYR A 18 -5.26 9.21 13.07
C TYR A 18 -3.95 8.94 13.84
N LEU A 19 -4.04 8.68 15.14
CA LEU A 19 -2.89 8.25 15.95
C LEU A 19 -2.33 6.92 15.47
N ALA A 20 -3.19 5.92 15.22
CA ALA A 20 -2.77 4.63 14.68
C ALA A 20 -2.08 4.78 13.31
N TYR A 21 -2.64 5.62 12.44
CA TYR A 21 -2.07 5.96 11.13
C TYR A 21 -0.69 6.62 11.23
N THR A 22 -0.51 7.53 12.19
CA THR A 22 0.75 8.21 12.49
C THR A 22 1.79 7.26 13.10
N ILE A 23 1.39 6.46 14.08
CA ILE A 23 2.26 5.46 14.73
C ILE A 23 2.75 4.43 13.71
N GLN A 24 1.89 4.01 12.77
CA GLN A 24 2.30 3.12 11.69
C GLN A 24 3.45 3.71 10.86
N TYR A 25 3.33 4.98 10.46
CA TYR A 25 4.38 5.67 9.72
C TYR A 25 5.71 5.68 10.52
N LEU A 26 5.65 6.11 11.78
CA LEU A 26 6.84 6.19 12.64
C LEU A 26 7.48 4.81 12.87
N ALA A 27 6.67 3.80 13.18
CA ALA A 27 7.14 2.44 13.42
C ALA A 27 7.81 1.81 12.19
N ILE A 28 7.30 2.10 10.99
CA ILE A 28 7.90 1.65 9.74
C ILE A 28 9.20 2.43 9.45
N SER A 29 9.15 3.76 9.56
CA SER A 29 10.29 4.65 9.30
C SER A 29 11.50 4.34 10.19
N LEU A 30 11.28 4.07 11.49
CA LEU A 30 12.33 3.75 12.47
C LEU A 30 13.01 2.38 12.22
N LYS A 31 12.35 1.48 11.49
CA LYS A 31 12.91 0.19 11.10
C LYS A 31 13.79 0.27 9.85
N GLY A 32 13.81 1.43 9.19
CA GLY A 32 14.62 1.68 8.00
C GLY A 32 15.99 2.31 8.29
N ILE A 33 16.87 2.20 7.30
CA ILE A 33 18.12 2.95 7.17
C ILE A 33 17.90 3.94 6.03
N ASP A 34 18.26 5.21 6.23
CA ASP A 34 18.17 6.21 5.16
C ASP A 34 19.11 5.83 4.00
N LEU A 35 18.55 5.82 2.79
CA LEU A 35 19.34 5.58 1.58
C LEU A 35 19.85 6.91 1.05
N ASP A 36 21.16 7.03 0.92
CA ASP A 36 21.81 8.15 0.25
C ASP A 36 22.03 7.85 -1.24
N SER A 37 22.45 8.88 -1.98
CA SER A 37 22.77 8.78 -3.40
C SER A 37 23.95 7.84 -3.71
N ARG A 38 24.71 7.40 -2.69
CA ARG A 38 25.83 6.47 -2.84
C ARG A 38 25.39 5.01 -2.77
N THR A 39 24.23 4.74 -2.17
CA THR A 39 23.72 3.38 -1.95
C THR A 39 22.74 2.94 -3.05
N ILE A 40 22.09 3.88 -3.73
CA ILE A 40 21.13 3.59 -4.82
C ILE A 40 21.87 3.61 -6.16
N PRO A 41 21.72 2.57 -7.02
CA PRO A 41 22.25 2.60 -8.38
C PRO A 41 21.82 3.87 -9.14
N GLU A 42 22.77 4.51 -9.83
CA GLU A 42 22.57 5.82 -10.48
C GLU A 42 21.37 5.81 -11.45
N ASP A 43 21.19 4.73 -12.20
CA ASP A 43 20.05 4.55 -13.12
C ASP A 43 18.70 4.57 -12.38
N LEU A 44 18.60 3.95 -11.21
CA LEU A 44 17.39 3.99 -10.38
C LEU A 44 17.17 5.36 -9.75
N SER A 45 18.24 6.04 -9.32
CA SER A 45 18.16 7.40 -8.80
C SER A 45 17.67 8.39 -9.86
N LYS A 46 18.20 8.31 -11.09
CA LYS A 46 17.77 9.13 -12.22
C LYS A 46 16.31 8.84 -12.60
N PHE A 47 15.94 7.56 -12.64
CA PHE A 47 14.57 7.17 -12.91
C PHE A 47 13.60 7.72 -11.87
N LEU A 48 13.91 7.58 -10.58
CA LEU A 48 13.08 8.11 -9.49
C LEU A 48 12.90 9.62 -9.59
N GLY A 49 13.98 10.37 -9.80
CA GLY A 49 13.91 11.84 -9.96
C GLY A 49 13.06 12.27 -11.15
N LYS A 50 12.99 11.45 -12.22
CA LYS A 50 12.14 11.71 -13.38
C LYS A 50 10.65 11.53 -13.07
N ILE A 51 10.29 10.53 -12.27
CA ILE A 51 8.88 10.18 -12.00
C ILE A 51 8.32 10.86 -10.73
N TYR A 52 9.19 11.29 -9.82
CA TYR A 52 8.82 11.94 -8.57
C TYR A 52 9.78 13.08 -8.22
N SER A 53 9.34 14.31 -8.43
CA SER A 53 10.13 15.54 -8.23
C SER A 53 10.01 16.16 -6.84
N ASN A 54 9.08 15.68 -6.00
CA ASN A 54 8.85 16.24 -4.68
C ASN A 54 9.84 15.62 -3.67
N GLU A 55 10.03 16.29 -2.53
CA GLU A 55 10.80 15.71 -1.43
C GLU A 55 10.21 14.37 -0.99
N LEU A 56 11.10 13.38 -0.86
CA LEU A 56 10.77 12.02 -0.52
C LEU A 56 11.83 11.51 0.46
N SER A 57 11.38 10.82 1.50
CA SER A 57 12.25 9.95 2.30
C SER A 57 12.34 8.58 1.63
N LEU A 58 13.54 8.16 1.27
CA LEU A 58 13.79 6.83 0.72
C LEU A 58 14.64 6.06 1.72
N LYS A 59 14.11 4.93 2.20
CA LYS A 59 14.76 4.13 3.24
C LYS A 59 14.79 2.66 2.84
N MET A 60 15.77 1.93 3.36
CA MET A 60 15.90 0.49 3.19
C MET A 60 15.61 -0.24 4.50
N TRP A 61 14.95 -1.40 4.44
CA TRP A 61 14.80 -2.25 5.62
C TRP A 61 16.17 -2.66 6.18
N LYS A 62 16.33 -2.61 7.51
CA LYS A 62 17.47 -3.26 8.19
C LYS A 62 17.44 -4.76 7.86
N LYS A 63 18.61 -5.39 7.68
CA LYS A 63 18.75 -6.81 7.27
C LYS A 63 17.96 -7.78 8.16
N GLU A 64 17.87 -7.49 9.45
CA GLU A 64 17.09 -8.24 10.46
C GLU A 64 15.56 -8.16 10.22
N ASN A 65 15.11 -7.11 9.54
CA ASN A 65 13.72 -6.81 9.21
C ASN A 65 13.36 -7.12 7.74
N ASN A 66 14.27 -7.68 6.92
CA ASN A 66 14.11 -8.03 5.48
C ASN A 66 12.98 -9.04 5.17
N SER A 67 12.11 -9.31 6.13
CA SER A 67 10.98 -10.20 6.00
C SER A 67 9.66 -9.41 5.91
N MET A 68 9.56 -8.21 6.51
CA MET A 68 8.26 -7.62 6.84
C MET A 68 7.44 -7.14 5.62
N LEU A 69 8.02 -6.50 4.61
CA LEU A 69 7.36 -5.98 3.40
C LEU A 69 8.41 -5.83 2.27
N ILE A 70 8.11 -6.22 1.03
CA ILE A 70 9.10 -6.14 -0.08
C ILE A 70 9.38 -4.67 -0.44
N MET A 71 8.33 -3.86 -0.53
CA MET A 71 8.40 -2.39 -0.62
C MET A 71 7.13 -1.82 0.02
N ALA A 72 7.19 -0.57 0.47
CA ALA A 72 6.01 0.14 0.96
C ALA A 72 6.13 1.64 0.73
N ALA A 73 5.10 2.23 0.12
CA ALA A 73 4.90 3.67 0.04
C ALA A 73 3.93 4.15 1.12
N LEU A 74 4.37 5.12 1.92
CA LEU A 74 3.55 5.78 2.93
C LEU A 74 3.43 7.27 2.61
N TYR A 75 2.20 7.76 2.65
CA TYR A 75 1.88 9.19 2.56
C TYR A 75 1.04 9.53 3.79
N THR A 76 1.64 10.10 4.83
CA THR A 76 0.98 10.40 6.12
C THR A 76 1.31 11.84 6.53
N PRO A 77 0.49 12.83 6.18
CA PRO A 77 0.71 14.21 6.62
C PRO A 77 0.73 14.33 8.15
N PRO A 78 1.62 15.16 8.73
CA PRO A 78 2.51 16.12 8.06
C PRO A 78 3.90 15.56 7.68
N PHE A 79 4.15 14.26 7.83
CA PHE A 79 5.46 13.69 7.51
C PHE A 79 5.76 13.73 6.01
N LYS A 80 7.05 13.75 5.67
CA LYS A 80 7.49 13.58 4.28
C LYS A 80 7.01 12.21 3.75
N PRO A 81 6.58 12.12 2.49
CA PRO A 81 6.30 10.82 1.87
C PRO A 81 7.49 9.88 2.05
N LEU A 82 7.22 8.60 2.28
CA LEU A 82 8.25 7.58 2.54
C LEU A 82 8.10 6.44 1.53
N ILE A 83 9.19 6.04 0.90
CA ILE A 83 9.30 4.72 0.25
C ILE A 83 10.29 3.89 1.04
N MET A 84 9.84 2.73 1.50
CA MET A 84 10.67 1.68 2.08
C MET A 84 10.99 0.64 1.00
N VAL A 85 12.26 0.31 0.84
CA VAL A 85 12.74 -0.71 -0.12
C VAL A 85 13.45 -1.85 0.60
N ASP A 86 13.37 -3.06 0.06
CA ASP A 86 14.18 -4.19 0.52
C ASP A 86 15.57 -4.17 -0.12
N SER A 87 16.63 -4.55 0.62
CA SER A 87 17.99 -4.55 0.07
C SER A 87 18.13 -5.46 -1.16
N ARG A 88 17.42 -6.60 -1.17
CA ARG A 88 17.43 -7.56 -2.30
C ARG A 88 16.91 -6.92 -3.58
N PHE A 89 16.05 -5.91 -3.45
CA PHE A 89 15.49 -5.19 -4.58
C PHE A 89 16.52 -4.30 -5.29
N LEU A 90 17.47 -3.74 -4.53
CA LEU A 90 18.59 -2.98 -5.09
C LEU A 90 19.59 -3.89 -5.80
N GLU A 91 19.62 -5.18 -5.45
CA GLU A 91 20.45 -6.22 -6.07
C GLU A 91 19.77 -6.91 -7.28
N GLU A 92 18.49 -6.64 -7.53
CA GLU A 92 17.76 -7.20 -8.68
C GLU A 92 18.10 -6.51 -10.01
N LYS A 93 17.64 -7.11 -11.12
CA LYS A 93 17.71 -6.48 -12.44
C LYS A 93 17.07 -5.09 -12.41
N ALA A 94 17.76 -4.07 -12.93
CA ALA A 94 17.30 -2.68 -12.91
C ALA A 94 15.87 -2.51 -13.44
N ASP A 95 15.47 -3.23 -14.49
CA ASP A 95 14.12 -3.16 -15.05
C ASP A 95 13.04 -3.65 -14.08
N VAL A 96 13.33 -4.70 -13.32
CA VAL A 96 12.44 -5.19 -12.24
C VAL A 96 12.32 -4.10 -11.20
N ALA A 97 13.44 -3.50 -10.80
CA ALA A 97 13.46 -2.46 -9.79
C ALA A 97 12.71 -1.17 -10.22
N LYS A 98 12.76 -0.82 -11.50
CA LYS A 98 12.00 0.32 -12.03
C LYS A 98 10.49 0.09 -11.95
N VAL A 99 10.00 -1.12 -12.24
CA VAL A 99 8.56 -1.43 -12.19
C VAL A 99 7.97 -1.25 -10.81
N PHE A 100 8.57 -1.84 -9.77
CA PHE A 100 8.01 -1.67 -8.43
C PHE A 100 8.23 -0.26 -7.88
N LEU A 101 9.35 0.41 -8.21
CA LEU A 101 9.52 1.80 -7.80
C LEU A 101 8.47 2.72 -8.43
N ALA A 102 8.14 2.50 -9.70
CA ALA A 102 7.05 3.21 -10.36
C ALA A 102 5.70 2.91 -9.69
N HIS A 103 5.43 1.67 -9.30
CA HIS A 103 4.23 1.29 -8.55
C HIS A 103 4.13 2.05 -7.21
N GLU A 104 5.20 2.02 -6.39
CA GLU A 104 5.24 2.75 -5.12
C GLU A 104 5.09 4.26 -5.29
N VAL A 105 5.69 4.84 -6.33
CA VAL A 105 5.49 6.25 -6.69
C VAL A 105 4.04 6.53 -7.10
N GLY A 106 3.38 5.59 -7.79
CA GLY A 106 1.95 5.66 -8.11
C GLY A 106 1.09 5.82 -6.85
N HIS A 107 1.40 5.04 -5.80
CA HIS A 107 0.74 5.21 -4.50
C HIS A 107 0.93 6.60 -3.89
N LEU A 108 2.15 7.15 -3.97
CA LEU A 108 2.42 8.49 -3.45
C LEU A 108 1.72 9.59 -4.24
N LYS A 109 1.75 9.54 -5.58
CA LYS A 109 1.09 10.52 -6.45
C LYS A 109 -0.42 10.54 -6.22
N ARG A 110 -1.02 9.36 -6.00
CA ARG A 110 -2.45 9.22 -5.70
C ARG A 110 -2.82 9.46 -4.24
N LYS A 111 -1.83 9.51 -3.35
CA LYS A 111 -2.03 9.54 -1.89
C LYS A 111 -2.88 8.35 -1.43
N SER A 112 -2.62 7.15 -1.97
CA SER A 112 -3.46 5.95 -1.77
C SER A 112 -3.71 5.65 -0.28
N GLN A 113 -2.66 5.71 0.55
CA GLN A 113 -2.77 5.48 1.99
C GLN A 113 -3.72 6.47 2.67
N LEU A 114 -3.69 7.75 2.25
CA LEU A 114 -4.60 8.79 2.76
C LEU A 114 -6.03 8.55 2.30
N ARG A 115 -6.25 8.09 1.07
CA ARG A 115 -7.60 7.73 0.57
C ARG A 115 -8.20 6.59 1.39
N VAL A 116 -7.42 5.54 1.65
CA VAL A 116 -7.84 4.42 2.51
C VAL A 116 -8.15 4.92 3.93
N PHE A 117 -7.33 5.79 4.49
CA PHE A 117 -7.57 6.42 5.80
C PHE A 117 -8.88 7.22 5.83
N ILE A 118 -9.12 8.09 4.83
CA ILE A 118 -10.35 8.88 4.73
C ILE A 118 -11.58 7.97 4.60
N THR A 119 -11.50 6.92 3.78
CA THR A 119 -12.59 5.93 3.67
C THR A 119 -12.85 5.24 5.01
N ALA A 120 -11.79 4.85 5.74
CA ALA A 120 -11.92 4.26 7.07
C ALA A 120 -12.56 5.22 8.08
N MET A 121 -12.24 6.52 8.00
CA MET A 121 -12.84 7.56 8.82
C MET A 121 -14.36 7.67 8.56
N PHE A 122 -14.79 7.72 7.29
CA PHE A 122 -16.22 7.73 6.94
C PHE A 122 -16.93 6.44 7.35
N ALA A 123 -16.32 5.29 7.10
CA ALA A 123 -16.82 3.99 7.54
C ALA A 123 -17.08 3.97 9.05
N LEU A 124 -16.13 4.48 9.84
CA LEU A 124 -16.25 4.55 11.29
C LEU A 124 -17.40 5.49 11.71
N ILE A 125 -17.49 6.68 11.13
CA ILE A 125 -18.59 7.63 11.42
C ILE A 125 -19.95 6.96 11.19
N ILE A 126 -20.12 6.25 10.07
CA ILE A 126 -21.38 5.55 9.73
C ILE A 126 -21.71 4.48 10.77
N VAL A 127 -20.73 3.68 11.20
CA VAL A 127 -20.93 2.63 12.21
C VAL A 127 -21.34 3.23 13.56
N PHE A 128 -20.71 4.31 14.01
CA PHE A 128 -21.08 4.98 15.27
C PHE A 128 -22.47 5.61 15.21
N ILE A 129 -22.81 6.28 14.10
CA ILE A 129 -24.17 6.81 13.89
C ILE A 129 -25.18 5.67 13.92
N ALA A 130 -24.91 4.55 13.27
CA ALA A 130 -25.79 3.38 13.32
C ALA A 130 -25.94 2.83 14.75
N GLY A 131 -24.85 2.76 15.51
CA GLY A 131 -24.85 2.30 16.91
C GLY A 131 -25.68 3.18 17.83
N TYR A 132 -25.70 4.49 17.58
CA TYR A 132 -26.57 5.41 18.30
C TYR A 132 -28.06 5.05 18.18
N PHE A 133 -28.48 4.55 17.02
CA PHE A 133 -29.86 4.11 16.80
C PHE A 133 -30.08 2.64 17.20
N SER A 134 -29.10 1.77 16.96
CA SER A 134 -29.18 0.34 17.25
C SER A 134 -27.79 -0.33 17.22
N ASP A 135 -27.41 -0.95 18.34
CA ASP A 135 -26.20 -1.76 18.44
C ASP A 135 -26.19 -2.91 17.44
N LEU A 136 -27.35 -3.54 17.20
CA LEU A 136 -27.49 -4.61 16.22
C LEU A 136 -27.24 -4.10 14.79
N LEU A 137 -27.77 -2.92 14.45
CA LEU A 137 -27.53 -2.30 13.15
C LEU A 137 -26.04 -1.97 12.96
N SER A 138 -25.39 -1.42 13.99
CA SER A 138 -23.95 -1.16 13.98
C SER A 138 -23.14 -2.43 13.76
N LEU A 139 -23.45 -3.50 14.50
CA LEU A 139 -22.78 -4.79 14.38
C LEU A 139 -22.92 -5.39 12.97
N LEU A 140 -24.09 -5.26 12.35
CA LEU A 140 -24.34 -5.74 10.99
C LEU A 140 -23.67 -4.87 9.91
N LEU A 141 -23.58 -3.56 10.13
CA LEU A 141 -22.95 -2.63 9.18
C LEU A 141 -21.43 -2.67 9.21
N PHE A 142 -20.84 -2.99 10.36
CA PHE A 142 -19.39 -2.97 10.53
C PHE A 142 -18.63 -3.84 9.51
N PRO A 143 -19.01 -5.11 9.22
CA PRO A 143 -18.38 -5.92 8.17
C PRO A 143 -18.50 -5.31 6.77
N VAL A 144 -19.64 -4.67 6.46
CA VAL A 144 -19.87 -4.02 5.16
C VAL A 144 -18.93 -2.84 5.00
N MET A 145 -18.82 -1.99 6.03
CA MET A 145 -17.96 -0.82 6.02
C MET A 145 -16.47 -1.20 5.94
N ILE A 146 -16.04 -2.23 6.67
CA ILE A 146 -14.68 -2.78 6.54
C ILE A 146 -14.42 -3.31 5.13
N SER A 147 -15.39 -3.99 4.52
CA SER A 147 -15.26 -4.49 3.15
C SER A 147 -15.05 -3.35 2.15
N ILE A 148 -15.72 -2.21 2.33
CA ILE A 148 -15.51 -1.01 1.50
C ILE A 148 -14.08 -0.49 1.65
N VAL A 149 -13.55 -0.40 2.87
CA VAL A 149 -12.16 0.02 3.12
C VAL A 149 -11.18 -0.90 2.39
N PHE A 150 -11.40 -2.22 2.47
CA PHE A 150 -10.58 -3.20 1.78
C PHE A 150 -10.69 -3.15 0.24
N LEU A 151 -11.88 -2.86 -0.29
CA LEU A 151 -12.07 -2.65 -1.73
C LEU A 151 -11.37 -1.37 -2.20
N THR A 152 -11.40 -0.29 -1.40
CA THR A 152 -10.61 0.91 -1.68
C THR A 152 -9.12 0.60 -1.70
N TYR A 153 -8.62 -0.16 -0.71
CA TYR A 153 -7.22 -0.62 -0.69
C TYR A 153 -6.86 -1.36 -1.99
N ARG A 154 -7.67 -2.36 -2.35
CA ARG A 154 -7.45 -3.17 -3.56
C ARG A 154 -7.51 -2.35 -4.84
N HIS A 155 -8.42 -1.38 -4.91
CA HIS A 155 -8.52 -0.47 -6.05
C HIS A 155 -7.23 0.34 -6.22
N GLU A 156 -6.71 0.89 -5.13
CA GLU A 156 -5.49 1.69 -5.18
C GLU A 156 -4.24 0.89 -5.58
N GLU A 157 -4.16 -0.41 -5.28
CA GLU A 157 -3.13 -1.31 -5.82
C GLU A 157 -3.19 -1.40 -7.36
N PHE A 158 -4.38 -1.54 -7.94
CA PHE A 158 -4.56 -1.59 -9.40
C PHE A 158 -4.29 -0.24 -10.09
N GLU A 159 -4.58 0.87 -9.41
CA GLU A 159 -4.28 2.19 -9.95
C GLU A 159 -2.77 2.50 -9.92
N ALA A 160 -2.06 2.00 -8.91
CA ALA A 160 -0.60 2.04 -8.86
C ALA A 160 0.03 1.14 -9.95
N ASP A 161 -0.54 -0.03 -10.23
CA ASP A 161 -0.17 -0.87 -11.38
C ASP A 161 -0.30 -0.12 -12.70
N LYS A 162 -1.45 0.55 -12.88
CA LYS A 162 -1.74 1.33 -14.08
C LYS A 162 -0.72 2.46 -14.24
N TYR A 163 -0.41 3.18 -13.16
CA TYR A 163 0.62 4.21 -13.19
C TYR A 163 1.99 3.66 -13.61
N ALA A 164 2.41 2.52 -13.06
CA ALA A 164 3.66 1.88 -13.48
C ALA A 164 3.64 1.52 -14.98
N ALA A 165 2.51 1.04 -15.49
CA ALA A 165 2.33 0.70 -16.90
C ALA A 165 2.31 1.92 -17.82
N GLU A 166 1.79 3.06 -17.37
CA GLU A 166 1.85 4.34 -18.11
C GLU A 166 3.30 4.83 -18.27
N ILE A 167 4.16 4.58 -17.28
CA ILE A 167 5.56 5.02 -17.30
C ILE A 167 6.47 4.05 -18.08
N LEU A 168 6.27 2.74 -17.91
CA LEU A 168 7.22 1.71 -18.37
C LEU A 168 6.68 0.80 -19.48
N GLY A 169 5.42 0.97 -19.85
CA GLY A 169 4.71 0.12 -20.82
C GLY A 169 4.06 -1.10 -20.15
N VAL A 170 2.82 -1.41 -20.57
CA VAL A 170 2.03 -2.51 -20.01
C VAL A 170 2.75 -3.85 -20.12
N ASP A 171 3.33 -4.15 -21.29
CA ASP A 171 4.00 -5.43 -21.54
C ASP A 171 5.21 -5.64 -20.62
N ASN A 172 5.94 -4.56 -20.33
CA ASN A 172 7.10 -4.62 -19.44
C ASN A 172 6.67 -4.92 -17.99
N VAL A 173 5.62 -4.25 -17.51
CA VAL A 173 5.07 -4.50 -16.17
C VAL A 173 4.55 -5.94 -16.06
N ILE A 174 3.80 -6.43 -17.06
CA ILE A 174 3.31 -7.82 -17.09
C ILE A 174 4.48 -8.82 -17.11
N LYS A 175 5.53 -8.55 -17.89
CA LYS A 175 6.74 -9.39 -17.94
C LYS A 175 7.41 -9.50 -16.57
N VAL A 176 7.56 -8.38 -15.86
CA VAL A 176 8.13 -8.37 -14.50
C VAL A 176 7.23 -9.14 -13.53
N TYR A 177 5.91 -9.00 -13.61
CA TYR A 177 4.97 -9.74 -12.75
C TYR A 177 5.02 -11.25 -12.99
N LYS A 178 5.13 -11.70 -14.24
CA LYS A 178 5.34 -13.12 -14.56
C LYS A 178 6.66 -13.64 -13.99
N TYR A 179 7.74 -12.87 -14.15
CA TYR A 179 9.05 -13.21 -13.57
C TYR A 179 9.00 -13.37 -12.04
N VAL A 180 8.32 -12.44 -11.35
CA VAL A 180 8.14 -12.49 -9.90
C VAL A 180 7.27 -13.67 -9.49
N GLU A 181 6.17 -13.94 -10.21
CA GLU A 181 5.31 -15.09 -9.95
C GLU A 181 6.08 -16.41 -10.04
N GLU A 182 6.87 -16.60 -11.11
CA GLU A 182 7.70 -17.79 -11.31
C GLU A 182 8.72 -17.98 -10.19
N ARG A 183 9.38 -16.91 -9.74
CA ARG A 183 10.35 -16.98 -8.64
C ARG A 183 9.71 -17.26 -7.29
N LEU A 184 8.44 -16.90 -7.11
CA LEU A 184 7.66 -17.18 -5.91
C LEU A 184 6.98 -18.56 -5.95
N ARG A 185 6.77 -19.17 -7.13
CA ARG A 185 6.27 -20.55 -7.25
C ARG A 185 7.23 -21.50 -6.55
N GLY A 186 6.71 -22.24 -5.56
CA GLY A 186 7.47 -23.21 -4.78
C GLY A 186 8.05 -22.70 -3.45
N ARG A 187 8.13 -21.38 -3.23
CA ARG A 187 8.57 -20.81 -1.94
C ARG A 187 7.39 -20.60 -0.99
N ARG A 188 6.81 -21.69 -0.47
CA ARG A 188 5.88 -21.62 0.66
C ARG A 188 6.67 -21.32 1.94
N SER A 189 6.87 -20.04 2.24
CA SER A 189 7.37 -19.65 3.56
C SER A 189 6.19 -19.51 4.51
N ALA A 190 6.21 -20.28 5.61
CA ALA A 190 5.29 -20.05 6.71
C ALA A 190 5.47 -18.62 7.24
N PRO A 191 4.39 -17.92 7.62
CA PRO A 191 4.50 -16.57 8.17
C PRO A 191 5.37 -16.60 9.43
N LYS A 192 6.45 -15.81 9.44
CA LYS A 192 7.45 -15.80 10.54
C LYS A 192 7.12 -14.80 11.64
N THR A 193 6.27 -13.82 11.36
CA THR A 193 5.84 -12.78 12.32
C THR A 193 4.36 -12.46 12.15
N LEU A 194 3.77 -11.76 13.12
CA LEU A 194 2.38 -11.32 13.07
C LEU A 194 2.07 -10.51 11.79
N ILE A 195 2.98 -9.62 11.36
CA ILE A 195 2.81 -8.84 10.13
C ILE A 195 2.74 -9.76 8.89
N HIS A 196 3.60 -10.79 8.82
CA HIS A 196 3.53 -11.76 7.73
C HIS A 196 2.23 -12.54 7.74
N PHE A 197 1.75 -12.88 8.94
CA PHE A 197 0.47 -13.56 9.09
C PHE A 197 -0.67 -12.66 8.59
N THR A 198 -0.68 -11.37 8.96
CA THR A 198 -1.65 -10.40 8.45
C THR A 198 -1.60 -10.29 6.93
N ILE A 199 -0.43 -10.07 6.32
CA ILE A 199 -0.27 -10.00 4.86
C ILE A 199 -0.73 -11.30 4.20
N TYR A 200 -0.37 -12.44 4.78
CA TYR A 200 -0.79 -13.76 4.29
C TYR A 200 -2.32 -13.90 4.30
N VAL A 201 -2.97 -13.54 5.41
CA VAL A 201 -4.43 -13.54 5.52
C VAL A 201 -5.05 -12.60 4.50
N LEU A 202 -4.60 -11.34 4.42
CA LEU A 202 -5.11 -10.36 3.47
C LEU A 202 -4.95 -10.80 2.01
N ARG A 203 -3.87 -11.51 1.67
CA ARG A 203 -3.70 -12.15 0.34
C ARG A 203 -4.69 -13.30 0.14
N LYS A 204 -4.89 -14.14 1.15
CA LYS A 204 -5.81 -15.29 1.09
C LYS A 204 -7.27 -14.86 0.92
N VAL A 205 -7.67 -13.79 1.59
CA VAL A 205 -9.01 -13.21 1.44
C VAL A 205 -9.12 -12.26 0.24
N GLY A 206 -8.07 -12.11 -0.57
CA GLY A 206 -8.08 -11.36 -1.82
C GLY A 206 -8.12 -9.84 -1.66
N ILE A 207 -7.78 -9.31 -0.48
CA ILE A 207 -7.65 -7.86 -0.24
C ILE A 207 -6.37 -7.35 -0.91
N TYR A 208 -5.25 -8.04 -0.67
CA TYR A 208 -4.07 -7.89 -1.52
C TYR A 208 -4.31 -8.65 -2.82
N PRO A 209 -4.36 -7.97 -3.99
CA PRO A 209 -4.59 -8.65 -5.24
C PRO A 209 -3.43 -9.60 -5.56
N SER A 210 -3.77 -10.80 -6.04
CA SER A 210 -2.78 -11.76 -6.51
C SER A 210 -2.07 -11.23 -7.76
N VAL A 211 -0.85 -11.70 -8.02
CA VAL A 211 -0.11 -11.34 -9.24
C VAL A 211 -0.93 -11.66 -10.49
N LYS A 212 -1.61 -12.82 -10.54
CA LYS A 212 -2.57 -13.17 -11.59
C LYS A 212 -3.67 -12.12 -11.78
N SER A 213 -4.29 -11.66 -10.69
CA SER A 213 -5.34 -10.63 -10.75
C SER A 213 -4.82 -9.28 -11.24
N ARG A 214 -3.58 -8.91 -10.88
CA ARG A 214 -2.93 -7.69 -11.36
C ARG A 214 -2.62 -7.76 -12.85
N ILE A 215 -2.08 -8.89 -13.33
CA ILE A 215 -1.85 -9.15 -14.76
C ILE A 215 -3.16 -9.08 -15.54
N GLU A 216 -4.22 -9.75 -15.08
CA GLU A 216 -5.53 -9.70 -15.73
C GLU A 216 -6.06 -8.27 -15.87
N LYS A 217 -5.94 -7.48 -14.79
CA LYS A 217 -6.38 -6.07 -14.79
C LYS A 217 -5.57 -5.22 -15.78
N LEU A 218 -4.26 -5.42 -15.84
CA LEU A 218 -3.36 -4.73 -16.78
C LEU A 218 -3.61 -5.14 -18.24
N SER A 219 -3.86 -6.42 -18.52
CA SER A 219 -4.22 -6.89 -19.86
C SER A 219 -5.51 -6.24 -20.36
N ASN A 220 -6.52 -6.14 -19.50
CA ASN A 220 -7.77 -5.45 -19.80
C ASN A 220 -7.59 -3.95 -20.01
N TYR A 221 -6.60 -3.34 -19.34
CA TYR A 221 -6.23 -1.95 -19.54
C TYR A 221 -5.57 -1.72 -20.92
N SER A 222 -4.60 -2.56 -21.31
CA SER A 222 -3.95 -2.49 -22.63
C SER A 222 -4.95 -2.55 -23.79
N LEU A 223 -5.91 -3.47 -23.71
CA LEU A 223 -6.96 -3.61 -24.73
C LEU A 223 -7.86 -2.36 -24.87
N LYS A 224 -7.96 -1.52 -23.83
CA LYS A 224 -8.72 -0.27 -23.87
C LYS A 224 -7.92 0.89 -24.43
N THR A 225 -6.59 0.90 -24.26
CA THR A 225 -5.71 1.96 -24.75
C THR A 225 -5.27 1.77 -26.20
N SER A 226 -5.41 0.54 -26.74
CA SER A 226 -5.11 0.21 -28.15
C SER A 226 -6.29 0.41 -29.10
N LYS A 227 -7.41 0.98 -28.63
CA LYS A 227 -8.57 1.39 -29.43
C LYS A 227 -8.65 2.92 -29.47
#